data_AF-A0ABC8V3U3-F1
#
_entry.id   AF-A0ABC8V3U3-F1
#
_cell.length_a   1.000
_cell.length_b   1.000
_cell.length_c   1.000
_cell.angle_alpha   90.00
_cell.angle_beta   90.00
_cell.angle_gamma   90.00
#
_symmetry.space_group_name_H-M   'P 1'
#
loop_
_entity.id
_entity.type
_entity.pdbx_description
1 polymer ?
#
loop_
_entity_poly.entity_id
_entity_poly.type
_entity_poly.pdbx_seq_one_letter_code
_entity_poly.pdbx_strand_id
1 'polypeptide(L)'
;VKIGDLGLATIVGKTHAAHSLLGTPEYMAPELYEENYNELVDIYSFGISLLEMATMEIPYSECDSIVKIYKKVTTGVKPQAFEK
;
A
#
# COMPACT_ATOMS: atom_id res chain seq x y z
N VAL A 1 10.49 -13.18 -12.76
CA VAL A 1 10.04 -12.51 -11.53
C VAL A 1 9.51 -13.57 -10.57
N LYS A 2 9.81 -13.45 -9.27
CA LYS A 2 9.25 -14.28 -8.19
C LYS A 2 8.82 -13.35 -7.06
N ILE A 3 7.71 -13.62 -6.40
CA ILE A 3 7.23 -12.85 -5.26
C ILE A 3 7.93 -13.38 -3.99
N GLY A 4 8.50 -12.48 -3.20
CA GLY A 4 9.15 -12.76 -1.91
C GLY A 4 8.31 -12.31 -0.72
N ASP A 5 8.80 -12.53 0.51
CA ASP A 5 8.26 -11.96 1.76
C ASP A 5 6.80 -12.30 2.14
N LEU A 6 6.22 -13.31 1.48
CA LEU A 6 4.87 -13.79 1.79
C LEU A 6 4.76 -14.29 3.24
N GLY A 7 3.74 -13.82 3.95
CA GLY A 7 3.42 -14.26 5.31
C GLY A 7 4.13 -13.50 6.44
N LEU A 8 5.07 -12.59 6.14
CA LEU A 8 5.71 -11.75 7.16
C LEU A 8 4.70 -10.83 7.87
N ALA A 9 3.73 -10.27 7.12
CA ALA A 9 2.66 -9.45 7.70
C ALA A 9 1.76 -10.22 8.68
N THR A 10 1.48 -11.50 8.41
CA THR A 10 0.61 -12.36 9.23
C THR A 10 1.23 -12.71 10.58
N ILE A 11 2.56 -12.92 10.62
CA ILE A 11 3.29 -13.23 11.86
C ILE A 11 3.12 -12.09 12.87
N VAL A 12 3.07 -10.86 12.37
CA VAL A 12 3.06 -9.67 13.21
C VAL A 12 1.65 -9.17 13.54
N GLY A 13 0.63 -9.55 12.78
CA GLY A 13 -0.78 -9.21 13.08
C GLY A 13 -1.33 -9.76 14.41
N LYS A 14 -0.57 -10.61 15.11
CA LYS A 14 -0.85 -11.00 16.50
C LYS A 14 -0.53 -9.90 17.52
N THR A 15 0.08 -8.80 17.07
CA THR A 15 0.51 -7.65 17.87
C THR A 15 -0.10 -6.38 17.24
N HIS A 16 -1.26 -5.95 17.74
CA HIS A 16 -2.07 -4.85 17.21
C HIS A 16 -1.32 -3.51 16.95
N ALA A 17 -0.19 -3.26 17.59
CA ALA A 17 0.56 -2.00 17.46
C ALA A 17 1.38 -1.89 16.15
N ALA A 18 1.47 -2.94 15.34
CA ALA A 18 2.49 -3.06 14.30
C ALA A 18 1.96 -2.99 12.85
N HIS A 19 0.64 -2.97 12.64
CA HIS A 19 0.04 -2.90 11.29
C HIS A 19 0.41 -1.61 10.53
N SER A 20 0.50 -0.47 11.22
CA SER A 20 0.94 0.79 10.63
C SER A 20 2.45 0.90 10.42
N LEU A 21 3.25 -0.02 10.99
CA LEU A 21 4.72 0.03 10.97
C LEU A 21 5.37 -0.95 9.98
N LEU A 22 4.62 -1.92 9.44
CA LEU A 22 5.20 -3.04 8.66
C LEU A 22 4.72 -3.15 7.22
N GLY A 23 3.60 -2.52 6.87
CA GLY A 23 3.23 -2.33 5.47
C GLY A 23 3.97 -1.12 4.88
N THR A 24 4.19 -1.13 3.58
CA THR A 24 4.71 0.04 2.84
C THR A 24 3.50 0.88 2.41
N PRO A 25 3.21 2.03 3.06
CA PRO A 25 1.94 2.75 2.92
C PRO A 25 1.52 3.08 1.49
N GLU A 26 2.50 3.30 0.62
CA GLU A 26 2.33 3.58 -0.81
C GLU A 26 1.58 2.46 -1.54
N TYR A 27 1.71 1.21 -1.08
CA TYR A 27 1.16 -0.01 -1.70
C TYR A 27 0.00 -0.62 -0.90
N MET A 28 -0.36 -0.03 0.25
CA MET A 28 -1.41 -0.54 1.12
C MET A 28 -2.79 -0.14 0.61
N ALA A 29 -3.70 -1.11 0.53
CA ALA A 29 -5.10 -0.86 0.20
C ALA A 29 -5.82 -0.14 1.36
N PRO A 30 -6.85 0.69 1.09
CA PRO A 30 -7.56 1.43 2.12
C PRO A 30 -8.23 0.53 3.17
N GLU A 31 -8.77 -0.61 2.78
CA GLU A 31 -9.42 -1.59 3.68
C GLU A 31 -8.44 -2.26 4.65
N LEU A 32 -7.14 -2.24 4.34
CA LEU A 32 -6.10 -2.79 5.22
C LEU A 32 -6.01 -2.02 6.54
N TYR A 33 -6.46 -0.75 6.57
CA TYR A 33 -6.51 0.08 7.78
C TYR A 33 -7.72 -0.21 8.67
N GLU A 34 -8.75 -0.87 8.15
CA GLU A 34 -9.97 -1.20 8.90
C GLU A 34 -9.89 -2.59 9.57
N GLU A 35 -8.75 -3.27 9.47
CA GLU A 35 -8.49 -4.65 9.93
C GLU A 35 -9.47 -5.72 9.40
N ASN A 36 -10.37 -5.33 8.48
CA ASN A 36 -11.32 -6.19 7.81
C ASN A 36 -11.02 -6.21 6.30
N TYR A 37 -10.06 -7.03 5.93
CA TYR A 37 -9.59 -7.16 4.56
C TYR A 37 -9.53 -8.62 4.13
N ASN A 38 -9.49 -8.83 2.82
CA ASN A 38 -9.37 -10.13 2.19
C ASN A 38 -8.22 -10.11 1.17
N GLU A 39 -8.10 -11.14 0.35
CA GLU A 39 -7.06 -11.27 -0.69
C GLU A 39 -7.10 -10.17 -1.77
N LEU A 40 -8.14 -9.32 -1.82
CA LEU A 40 -8.22 -8.23 -2.80
C LEU A 40 -7.18 -7.13 -2.53
N VAL A 41 -6.64 -7.03 -1.31
CA VAL A 41 -5.52 -6.12 -1.00
C VAL A 41 -4.27 -6.45 -1.80
N ASP A 42 -4.10 -7.72 -2.17
CA ASP A 42 -2.99 -8.17 -3.03
C ASP A 42 -3.18 -7.69 -4.48
N ILE A 43 -4.44 -7.54 -4.94
CA ILE A 43 -4.75 -6.97 -6.26
C ILE A 43 -4.45 -5.48 -6.28
N TYR A 44 -4.81 -4.76 -5.20
CA TYR A 44 -4.47 -3.34 -5.08
C TYR A 44 -2.96 -3.11 -5.10
N SER A 45 -2.22 -3.81 -4.23
CA SER A 45 -0.76 -3.67 -4.14
C SER A 45 -0.07 -4.05 -5.46
N PHE A 46 -0.53 -5.10 -6.14
CA PHE A 46 -0.06 -5.45 -7.48
C PHE A 46 -0.30 -4.32 -8.50
N GLY A 47 -1.46 -3.69 -8.49
CA GLY A 47 -1.77 -2.55 -9.37
C GLY A 47 -0.85 -1.36 -9.13
N ILE A 48 -0.53 -1.08 -7.86
CA ILE A 48 0.41 -0.03 -7.47
C ILE A 48 1.86 -0.38 -7.89
N SER A 49 2.31 -1.63 -7.70
CA SER A 49 3.62 -2.08 -8.20
C SER A 49 3.72 -2.00 -9.73
N LEU A 50 2.63 -2.29 -10.44
CA LEU A 50 2.59 -2.14 -11.89
C LEU A 50 2.71 -0.67 -12.31
N LEU A 51 2.05 0.24 -11.60
CA LEU A 51 2.17 1.68 -11.83
C LEU A 51 3.62 2.16 -11.64
N GLU A 52 4.29 1.72 -10.57
CA GLU A 52 5.70 2.04 -10.33
C GLU A 52 6.57 1.56 -11.49
N MET A 53 6.39 0.31 -11.94
CA MET A 53 7.15 -0.24 -13.07
C MET A 53 6.88 0.51 -14.39
N ALA A 54 5.65 0.98 -14.62
CA ALA A 54 5.27 1.68 -15.84
C ALA A 54 5.78 3.12 -15.87
N THR A 55 5.79 3.79 -14.72
CA THR A 55 6.10 5.23 -14.61
C THR A 55 7.53 5.50 -14.12
N MET A 56 8.22 4.47 -13.63
CA MET A 56 9.52 4.54 -12.98
C MET A 56 9.54 5.51 -11.78
N GLU A 57 8.40 5.68 -11.12
CA GLU A 57 8.20 6.58 -9.99
C GLU A 57 7.52 5.86 -8.83
N ILE A 58 7.98 6.14 -7.61
CA ILE A 58 7.36 5.63 -6.39
C ILE A 58 5.95 6.21 -6.29
N PRO A 59 4.91 5.38 -6.17
CA PRO A 59 3.54 5.83 -5.99
C PRO A 59 3.42 6.74 -4.77
N TYR A 60 2.69 7.86 -4.90
CA TYR A 60 2.55 8.89 -3.87
C TYR A 60 3.86 9.60 -3.48
N SER A 61 4.88 9.61 -4.34
CA SER A 61 6.12 10.40 -4.18
C SER A 61 5.89 11.88 -3.85
N GLU A 62 4.74 12.43 -4.24
CA GLU A 62 4.34 13.81 -3.94
C GLU A 62 3.92 14.04 -2.48
N CYS A 63 3.81 13.00 -1.66
CA CYS A 63 3.48 13.08 -0.24
C CYS A 63 4.76 13.07 0.63
N ASP A 64 4.89 14.06 1.51
CA ASP A 64 6.01 14.20 2.46
C ASP A 64 5.79 13.47 3.79
N SER A 65 4.65 12.79 3.96
CA SER A 65 4.26 12.14 5.20
C SER A 65 3.29 11.00 4.95
N ILE A 66 3.46 9.90 5.70
CA ILE A 66 2.56 8.74 5.72
C ILE A 66 1.11 9.16 6.00
N VAL A 67 0.89 10.19 6.83
CA VAL A 67 -0.46 10.71 7.14
C VAL A 67 -1.14 11.26 5.89
N LYS A 68 -0.39 11.90 4.98
CA LYS A 68 -0.94 12.40 3.71
C LYS A 68 -1.25 11.25 2.75
N ILE A 69 -0.40 10.22 2.70
CA ILE A 69 -0.63 9.01 1.91
C ILE A 69 -1.91 8.34 2.39
N TYR A 70 -2.01 8.05 3.69
CA TYR A 70 -3.20 7.48 4.32
C TYR A 70 -4.47 8.27 3.96
N LYS A 71 -4.44 9.61 4.11
CA LYS A 71 -5.57 10.46 3.77
C LYS A 71 -5.95 10.36 2.29
N LYS A 72 -4.99 10.35 1.37
CA LYS A 72 -5.28 10.21 -0.06
C LYS A 72 -5.86 8.85 -0.39
N VAL A 73 -5.23 7.77 0.08
CA VAL A 73 -5.66 6.39 -0.16
C VAL A 73 -7.07 6.14 0.36
N THR A 74 -7.36 6.53 1.61
CA THR A 74 -8.69 6.36 2.22
C THR A 74 -9.78 7.24 1.60
N THR A 75 -9.42 8.35 0.95
CA THR A 75 -10.37 9.20 0.21
C THR A 75 -10.47 8.86 -1.27
N GLY A 76 -9.77 7.81 -1.74
CA GLY A 76 -9.80 7.37 -3.13
C GLY A 76 -9.03 8.28 -4.10
N VAL A 77 -8.16 9.15 -3.58
CA VAL A 77 -7.28 10.00 -4.41
C VAL A 77 -6.10 9.16 -4.91
N LYS A 78 -5.97 9.07 -6.23
CA LYS A 78 -4.89 8.34 -6.91
C LYS A 78 -3.56 9.09 -6.82
N PRO A 79 -2.41 8.38 -6.88
CA PRO A 79 -1.10 9.02 -6.94
C PRO A 79 -0.91 9.78 -8.25
N GLN A 80 -0.10 10.84 -8.22
CA GLN A 80 0.15 11.68 -9.38
C GLN A 80 0.78 10.92 -10.57
N ALA A 81 1.48 9.83 -10.29
CA ALA A 81 2.04 8.93 -11.29
C ALA A 81 1.01 8.41 -12.33
N PHE A 82 -0.31 8.41 -12.02
CA PHE A 82 -1.35 8.05 -13.00
C PHE A 82 -1.54 9.05 -14.15
N GLU A 83 -1.00 10.26 -14.03
CA GLU A 83 -1.15 11.32 -15.04
C GLU A 83 -0.01 11.34 -16.07
N LYS A 84 0.86 10.32 -16.07
CA LYS A 84 1.99 10.16 -16.99
C LYS A 84 1.67 9.16 -18.09
#